data_AF-A0A950TUF2-F1
#
_entry.id   AF-A0A950TUF2-F1
#
_cell.length_a   1.000
_cell.length_b   1.000
_cell.length_c   1.000
_cell.angle_alpha   90.00
_cell.angle_beta   90.00
_cell.angle_gamma   90.00
#
_symmetry.space_group_name_H-M   'P 1'
#
loop_
_entity.id
_entity.type
_entity.pdbx_description
1 polymer ?
#
loop_
_entity_poly.entity_id
_entity_poly.type
_entity_poly.pdbx_seq_one_letter_code
_entity_poly.pdbx_strand_id
1 'polypeptide(L)'
;MSDEVKSPWEKFWAAITFARFFRLVLLFLLAALIYSIWSGGIGTTITGLGQWFDHAGEVNFARGLITFLIVAATITIALLLVSFGLYSRTDEKDTEFWKLKFSLSKDVLTAFMGILGTIMGFYYAEDRVSTASIPTLNQTVQQTPISELEKDGFAALLAKDYTKASQSFADAYKLNFSYHNVGDINQLLKDHADQFNKAGKDSKLADPVWTEVFCAIAQRKLTIGMTDDMIGQVRKNCPTYDPGANTAAAGAGNTAAATNSSISNSNSAVNK
;
A
#
# COMPACT_ATOMS: atom_id res chain seq x y z
N MET A 1 -2.75 -75.47 4.86
CA MET A 1 -2.47 -74.23 5.60
C MET A 1 -1.08 -73.82 5.16
N SER A 2 -1.04 -73.08 4.06
CA SER A 2 0.19 -72.77 3.33
C SER A 2 0.68 -71.44 3.88
N ASP A 3 1.80 -71.43 4.58
CA ASP A 3 2.40 -70.20 5.05
C ASP A 3 2.84 -69.39 3.84
N GLU A 4 2.09 -68.32 3.57
CA GLU A 4 2.35 -67.38 2.48
C GLU A 4 3.70 -66.71 2.77
N VAL A 5 4.72 -67.08 2.00
CA VAL A 5 6.09 -66.59 2.15
C VAL A 5 6.12 -65.13 1.71
N LYS A 6 5.83 -64.23 2.66
CA LYS A 6 5.92 -62.78 2.42
C LYS A 6 7.35 -62.42 2.04
N SER A 7 7.47 -61.70 0.92
CA SER A 7 8.76 -61.33 0.35
C SER A 7 9.59 -60.52 1.35
N PRO A 8 10.94 -60.61 1.31
CA PRO A 8 11.81 -59.81 2.18
C PRO A 8 11.51 -58.30 2.12
N TRP A 9 11.02 -57.84 0.98
CA TRP A 9 10.62 -56.46 0.74
C TRP A 9 9.39 -56.05 1.57
N GLU A 10 8.38 -56.91 1.71
CA GLU A 10 7.21 -56.61 2.55
C GLU A 10 7.56 -56.57 4.03
N LYS A 11 8.49 -57.43 4.48
CA LYS A 11 8.99 -57.41 5.86
C LYS A 11 9.78 -56.13 6.15
N PHE A 12 10.53 -55.62 5.17
CA PHE A 12 11.25 -54.35 5.25
C PHE A 12 10.29 -53.15 5.41
N TRP A 13 9.24 -53.07 4.59
CA TRP A 13 8.22 -52.02 4.69
C TRP A 13 7.36 -52.12 5.95
N ALA A 14 7.08 -53.34 6.45
CA ALA A 14 6.35 -53.54 7.70
C ALA A 14 7.20 -53.20 8.94
N ALA A 15 8.53 -53.36 8.87
CA ALA A 15 9.45 -53.02 9.96
C ALA A 15 9.66 -51.51 10.12
N ILE A 16 9.49 -50.74 9.03
CA ILE A 16 9.42 -49.29 9.04
C ILE A 16 8.00 -48.89 9.45
N THR A 17 7.71 -49.00 10.75
CA THR A 17 6.46 -48.45 11.28
C THR A 17 6.45 -46.94 11.08
N PHE A 18 5.31 -46.38 10.65
CA PHE A 18 5.09 -44.95 10.39
C PHE A 18 5.69 -44.05 11.49
N ALA A 19 5.56 -44.47 12.76
CA ALA A 19 6.14 -43.79 13.92
C ALA A 19 7.67 -43.72 13.90
N ARG A 20 8.37 -44.74 13.39
CA ARG A 20 9.83 -44.77 13.28
C ARG A 20 10.34 -43.90 12.15
N PHE A 21 9.69 -43.93 10.98
CA PHE A 21 10.06 -43.04 9.88
C PHE A 21 9.88 -41.58 10.25
N PHE A 22 8.72 -41.22 10.83
CA PHE A 22 8.46 -39.88 11.31
C PHE A 22 9.47 -39.44 12.38
N ARG A 23 9.80 -40.33 13.33
CA ARG A 23 10.82 -40.06 14.35
C ARG A 23 12.20 -39.85 13.73
N LEU A 24 12.57 -40.59 12.69
CA LEU A 24 13.84 -40.42 11.98
C LEU A 24 13.90 -39.11 11.19
N VAL A 25 12.82 -38.74 10.50
CA VAL A 25 12.73 -37.45 9.79
C VAL A 25 12.79 -36.29 10.77
N LEU A 26 12.06 -36.37 11.89
CA LEU A 26 12.11 -35.36 12.96
C LEU A 26 13.53 -35.25 13.55
N LEU A 27 14.17 -36.38 13.85
CA LEU A 27 15.55 -36.41 14.35
C LEU A 27 16.54 -35.85 13.32
N PHE A 28 16.33 -36.12 12.03
CA PHE A 28 17.15 -35.58 10.96
C PHE A 28 16.98 -34.06 10.83
N LEU A 29 15.73 -33.54 10.87
CA LEU A 29 15.48 -32.10 10.84
C LEU A 29 16.05 -31.40 12.07
N LEU A 30 15.92 -32.00 13.26
CA LEU A 30 16.55 -31.49 14.49
C LEU A 30 18.08 -31.52 14.38
N ALA A 31 18.66 -32.60 13.86
CA ALA A 31 20.09 -32.71 13.66
C ALA A 31 20.61 -31.70 12.63
N ALA A 32 19.88 -31.48 11.54
CA ALA A 32 20.20 -30.49 10.52
C ALA A 32 20.09 -29.06 11.05
N LEU A 33 19.09 -28.79 11.89
CA LEU A 33 18.92 -27.50 12.57
C LEU A 33 20.05 -27.26 13.59
N ILE A 34 20.35 -28.25 14.43
CA ILE A 34 21.48 -28.20 15.36
C ILE A 34 22.80 -28.04 14.60
N TYR A 35 22.97 -28.74 13.48
CA TYR A 35 24.16 -28.65 12.63
C TYR A 35 24.27 -27.26 12.00
N SER A 36 23.18 -26.67 11.49
CA SER A 36 23.24 -25.31 10.91
C SER A 36 23.55 -24.25 11.98
N ILE A 37 23.04 -24.44 13.20
CA ILE A 37 23.36 -23.62 14.36
C ILE A 37 24.86 -23.79 14.74
N TRP A 38 25.37 -25.01 14.70
CA TRP A 38 26.78 -25.30 15.00
C TRP A 38 27.74 -24.80 13.92
N SER A 39 27.44 -25.02 12.64
CA SER A 39 28.28 -24.65 11.49
C SER A 39 28.15 -23.17 11.14
N GLY A 40 27.02 -22.53 11.45
CA GLY A 40 26.72 -21.12 11.16
C GLY A 40 27.28 -20.12 12.16
N GLY A 41 28.12 -20.52 13.11
CA GLY A 41 28.89 -19.57 13.94
C GLY A 41 28.96 -19.85 15.44
N ILE A 42 28.37 -20.91 15.98
CA ILE A 42 28.48 -21.22 17.42
C ILE A 42 29.75 -22.04 17.75
N GLY A 43 30.35 -22.71 16.75
CA GLY A 43 31.47 -23.63 16.97
C GLY A 43 32.81 -23.01 17.40
N THR A 44 33.02 -21.69 17.31
CA THR A 44 34.34 -21.11 17.61
C THR A 44 34.44 -20.25 18.85
N THR A 45 33.36 -19.75 19.45
CA THR A 45 33.45 -19.10 20.77
C THR A 45 32.12 -19.11 21.51
N ILE A 46 32.17 -19.36 22.83
CA ILE A 46 31.03 -19.27 23.76
C ILE A 46 30.51 -17.81 23.87
N THR A 47 31.13 -16.86 23.16
CA THR A 47 30.68 -15.48 22.95
C THR A 47 29.79 -15.26 21.71
N GLY A 48 29.58 -16.27 20.86
CA GLY A 48 28.86 -16.15 19.58
C GLY A 48 27.36 -15.84 19.69
N LEU A 49 26.71 -16.17 20.82
CA LEU A 49 25.31 -15.79 21.05
C LEU A 49 25.15 -14.26 21.18
N GLY A 50 26.14 -13.55 21.75
CA GLY A 50 26.10 -12.08 21.84
C GLY A 50 26.13 -11.43 20.46
N GLN A 51 27.00 -11.90 19.57
CA GLN A 51 27.12 -11.37 18.21
C GLN A 51 25.92 -11.67 17.31
N TRP A 52 25.21 -12.78 17.55
CA TRP A 52 23.94 -13.11 16.88
C TRP A 52 22.83 -12.12 17.26
N PHE A 53 22.76 -11.69 18.53
CA PHE A 53 21.82 -10.63 18.94
C PHE A 53 22.26 -9.25 18.46
N ASP A 54 23.57 -8.98 18.36
CA ASP A 54 24.08 -7.72 17.82
C ASP A 54 23.76 -7.55 16.32
N HIS A 55 23.67 -8.65 15.56
CA HIS A 55 23.21 -8.64 14.15
C HIS A 55 21.71 -8.89 13.99
N ALA A 56 20.98 -9.28 15.05
CA ALA A 56 19.53 -9.44 15.00
C ALA A 56 18.79 -8.11 14.80
N GLY A 57 19.46 -6.98 15.04
CA GLY A 57 18.97 -5.64 14.69
C GLY A 57 19.00 -5.34 13.19
N GLU A 58 19.73 -6.11 12.37
CA GLU A 58 19.73 -5.94 10.92
C GLU A 58 18.47 -6.56 10.31
N VAL A 59 17.65 -5.69 9.73
CA VAL A 59 16.37 -6.03 9.07
C VAL A 59 16.56 -7.14 8.03
N ASN A 60 17.72 -7.20 7.39
CA ASN A 60 18.04 -8.19 6.36
C ASN A 60 18.17 -9.61 6.93
N PHE A 61 18.80 -9.77 8.10
CA PHE A 61 18.96 -11.07 8.75
C PHE A 61 17.63 -11.61 9.28
N ALA A 62 16.85 -10.75 9.95
CA ALA A 62 15.51 -11.10 10.43
C ALA A 62 14.56 -11.54 9.31
N ARG A 63 14.64 -10.88 8.14
CA ARG A 63 13.86 -11.22 6.95
C ARG A 63 14.27 -12.56 6.33
N GLY A 64 15.57 -12.86 6.30
CA GLY A 64 16.06 -14.17 5.86
C GLY A 64 15.60 -15.30 6.77
N LEU A 65 15.68 -15.10 8.09
CA LEU A 65 15.30 -16.10 9.08
C LEU A 65 13.80 -16.43 9.05
N ILE A 66 12.93 -15.42 8.97
CA ILE A 66 11.48 -15.66 8.92
C ILE A 66 11.08 -16.39 7.63
N THR A 67 11.71 -16.04 6.51
CA THR A 67 11.46 -16.68 5.21
C THR A 67 11.90 -18.14 5.24
N PHE A 68 13.08 -18.42 5.81
CA PHE A 68 13.57 -19.78 6.01
C PHE A 68 12.62 -20.60 6.88
N LEU A 69 12.12 -20.05 7.99
CA LEU A 69 11.17 -20.73 8.87
C LEU A 69 9.85 -21.04 8.16
N ILE A 70 9.31 -20.11 7.38
CA ILE A 70 8.06 -20.32 6.61
C ILE A 70 8.27 -21.42 5.56
N VAL A 71 9.39 -21.40 4.83
CA VAL A 71 9.71 -22.43 3.84
C VAL A 71 9.88 -23.79 4.50
N ALA A 72 10.64 -23.87 5.59
CA ALA A 72 10.86 -25.12 6.32
C ALA A 72 9.54 -25.69 6.89
N ALA A 73 8.68 -24.84 7.45
CA ALA A 73 7.36 -25.23 7.92
C ALA A 73 6.47 -25.74 6.77
N THR A 74 6.49 -25.05 5.63
CA THR A 74 5.71 -25.43 4.44
C THR A 74 6.15 -26.79 3.89
N ILE A 75 7.46 -27.03 3.77
CA ILE A 75 8.00 -28.33 3.34
C ILE A 75 7.60 -29.43 4.33
N THR A 76 7.67 -29.15 5.62
CA THR A 76 7.30 -30.12 6.68
C THR A 76 5.82 -30.51 6.58
N ILE A 77 4.92 -29.52 6.39
CA ILE A 77 3.48 -29.77 6.21
C ILE A 77 3.21 -30.54 4.92
N ALA A 78 3.89 -30.20 3.83
CA ALA A 78 3.77 -30.91 2.56
C ALA A 78 4.19 -32.39 2.69
N LEU A 79 5.33 -32.66 3.35
CA LEU A 79 5.79 -34.02 3.62
C LEU A 79 4.84 -34.79 4.53
N LEU A 80 4.24 -34.13 5.53
CA LEU A 80 3.21 -34.70 6.38
C LEU A 80 1.98 -35.11 5.59
N LEU A 81 1.49 -34.26 4.68
CA LEU A 81 0.31 -34.55 3.85
C LEU A 81 0.56 -35.71 2.88
N VAL A 82 1.73 -35.73 2.22
CA VAL A 82 2.10 -36.83 1.32
C VAL A 82 2.27 -38.15 2.07
N SER A 83 2.88 -38.12 3.26
CA SER A 83 3.04 -39.29 4.12
C SER A 83 1.69 -39.78 4.63
N PHE A 84 0.81 -38.87 5.06
CA PHE A 84 -0.55 -39.23 5.49
C PHE A 84 -1.35 -39.87 4.36
N GLY A 85 -1.20 -39.36 3.13
CA GLY A 85 -1.68 -40.00 1.92
C GLY A 85 -1.17 -41.43 1.86
N LEU A 86 0.13 -41.63 1.61
CA LEU A 86 0.75 -42.95 1.35
C LEU A 86 0.50 -44.01 2.43
N TYR A 87 0.38 -43.63 3.71
CA TYR A 87 0.30 -44.57 4.82
C TYR A 87 -1.11 -44.77 5.40
N SER A 88 -2.12 -44.05 4.91
CA SER A 88 -3.51 -44.27 5.33
C SER A 88 -4.00 -45.62 4.78
N ARG A 89 -3.85 -46.71 5.55
CA ARG A 89 -4.45 -48.02 5.22
C ARG A 89 -5.96 -47.86 5.10
N THR A 90 -6.47 -47.99 3.89
CA THR A 90 -7.90 -48.13 3.62
C THR A 90 -8.12 -49.48 2.98
N ASP A 91 -9.13 -50.20 3.46
CA ASP A 91 -9.57 -51.44 2.88
C ASP A 91 -9.87 -51.25 1.38
N GLU A 92 -9.60 -52.30 0.61
CA GLU A 92 -9.49 -52.37 -0.87
C GLU A 92 -10.70 -51.84 -1.67
N LYS A 93 -11.79 -51.44 -1.01
CA LYS A 93 -13.04 -50.97 -1.62
C LYS A 93 -13.12 -49.46 -1.85
N ASP A 94 -12.22 -48.65 -1.29
CA ASP A 94 -12.27 -47.17 -1.39
C ASP A 94 -11.22 -46.57 -2.35
N THR A 95 -11.05 -47.18 -3.52
CA THR A 95 -10.12 -46.69 -4.56
C THR A 95 -10.51 -45.32 -5.12
N GLU A 96 -11.80 -44.96 -5.11
CA GLU A 96 -12.24 -43.61 -5.52
C GLU A 96 -11.85 -42.52 -4.50
N PHE A 97 -11.93 -42.84 -3.21
CA PHE A 97 -11.58 -41.90 -2.14
C PHE A 97 -10.08 -41.55 -2.15
N TRP A 98 -9.24 -42.49 -2.55
CA TRP A 98 -7.80 -42.27 -2.76
C TRP A 98 -7.49 -41.30 -3.88
N LYS A 99 -8.15 -41.43 -5.03
CA LYS A 99 -7.96 -40.52 -6.17
C LYS A 99 -8.30 -39.08 -5.78
N LEU A 100 -9.38 -38.91 -5.01
CA LEU A 100 -9.81 -37.59 -4.53
C LEU A 100 -8.78 -36.98 -3.57
N LYS A 101 -8.30 -37.74 -2.58
CA LYS A 101 -7.27 -37.27 -1.63
C LYS A 101 -5.94 -36.94 -2.31
N PHE A 102 -5.54 -37.74 -3.29
CA PHE A 102 -4.32 -37.49 -4.06
C PHE A 102 -4.43 -36.23 -4.90
N SER A 103 -5.57 -36.03 -5.58
CA SER A 103 -5.84 -34.79 -6.33
C SER A 103 -5.80 -33.57 -5.41
N LEU A 104 -6.49 -33.63 -4.27
CA LEU A 104 -6.50 -32.53 -3.31
C LEU A 104 -5.10 -32.20 -2.77
N SER A 105 -4.30 -33.22 -2.47
CA SER A 105 -2.93 -33.04 -1.99
C SER A 105 -2.04 -32.37 -3.05
N LYS A 106 -2.23 -32.73 -4.32
CA LYS A 106 -1.52 -32.12 -5.46
C LYS A 106 -1.92 -30.66 -5.65
N ASP A 107 -3.20 -30.34 -5.52
CA ASP A 107 -3.71 -28.98 -5.68
C ASP A 107 -3.17 -28.07 -4.55
N VAL A 108 -3.18 -28.56 -3.32
CA VAL A 108 -2.61 -27.86 -2.16
C VAL A 108 -1.10 -27.67 -2.32
N LEU A 109 -0.36 -28.70 -2.75
CA LEU A 109 1.09 -28.59 -2.99
C LEU A 109 1.41 -27.54 -4.07
N THR A 110 0.60 -27.49 -5.13
CA THR A 110 0.76 -26.51 -6.23
C THR A 110 0.53 -25.09 -5.72
N ALA A 111 -0.50 -24.88 -4.89
CA ALA A 111 -0.76 -23.58 -4.27
C ALA A 111 0.40 -23.12 -3.37
N PHE A 112 0.96 -24.03 -2.55
CA PHE A 112 2.14 -23.74 -1.73
C PHE A 112 3.38 -23.42 -2.55
N MET A 113 3.60 -24.11 -3.68
CA MET A 113 4.70 -23.77 -4.60
C MET A 113 4.53 -22.37 -5.20
N GLY A 114 3.28 -21.94 -5.48
CA GLY A 114 2.99 -20.58 -5.93
C GLY A 114 3.37 -19.52 -4.89
N ILE A 115 2.96 -19.72 -3.63
CA ILE A 115 3.29 -18.82 -2.51
C ILE A 115 4.80 -18.81 -2.23
N LEU A 116 5.46 -19.97 -2.30
CA LEU A 116 6.91 -20.06 -2.13
C LEU A 116 7.65 -19.33 -3.25
N GLY A 117 7.16 -19.44 -4.49
CA GLY A 117 7.69 -18.72 -5.64
C GLY A 117 7.58 -17.21 -5.51
N THR A 118 6.47 -16.68 -4.98
CA THR A 118 6.33 -15.24 -4.76
C THR A 118 7.23 -14.75 -3.64
N ILE A 119 7.30 -15.47 -2.51
CA ILE A 119 8.19 -15.12 -1.39
C ILE A 119 9.66 -15.14 -1.82
N MET A 120 10.09 -16.19 -2.54
CA MET A 120 11.45 -16.26 -3.11
C MET A 120 11.69 -15.17 -4.15
N GLY A 121 10.69 -14.84 -4.96
CA GLY A 121 10.75 -13.74 -5.92
C GLY A 121 11.02 -12.40 -5.26
N PHE A 122 10.31 -12.07 -4.17
CA PHE A 122 10.57 -10.87 -3.38
C PHE A 122 11.96 -10.89 -2.74
N TYR A 123 12.38 -12.04 -2.20
CA TYR A 123 13.68 -12.20 -1.55
C TYR A 123 14.85 -11.93 -2.51
N TYR A 124 14.85 -12.52 -3.70
CA TYR A 124 15.92 -12.34 -4.68
C TYR A 124 15.80 -11.05 -5.51
N ALA A 125 14.63 -10.40 -5.52
CA ALA A 125 14.45 -9.10 -6.15
C ALA A 125 15.12 -7.99 -5.34
N GLU A 126 15.16 -8.11 -4.01
CA GLU A 126 15.69 -7.07 -3.12
C GLU A 126 17.19 -6.83 -3.31
N ASP A 127 17.99 -7.89 -3.47
CA ASP A 127 19.45 -7.78 -3.69
C ASP A 127 19.82 -7.23 -5.08
N ARG A 128 18.87 -7.17 -6.02
CA ARG A 128 19.07 -6.54 -7.34
C ARG A 128 18.72 -5.05 -7.36
N VAL A 129 18.11 -4.54 -6.29
CA VAL A 129 17.93 -3.11 -6.09
C VAL A 129 19.20 -2.58 -5.42
N SER A 130 20.20 -2.25 -6.23
CA SER A 130 21.37 -1.52 -5.76
C SER A 130 20.91 -0.32 -4.93
N THR A 131 21.47 -0.13 -3.74
CA THR A 131 21.18 1.01 -2.86
C THR A 131 21.49 2.35 -3.55
N ALA A 132 22.33 2.33 -4.60
CA ALA A 132 22.58 3.47 -5.48
C ALA A 132 21.41 3.81 -6.43
N SER A 133 20.45 2.90 -6.60
CA SER A 133 19.21 3.09 -7.36
C SER A 133 18.02 3.53 -6.51
N ILE A 134 18.16 3.46 -5.18
CA ILE A 134 17.13 3.90 -4.22
C ILE A 134 16.85 5.41 -4.28
N PRO A 135 17.83 6.31 -4.53
CA PRO A 135 17.53 7.73 -4.77
C PRO A 135 16.61 7.93 -5.98
N THR A 136 16.66 7.04 -6.98
CA THR A 136 15.89 7.16 -8.22
C THR A 136 14.46 6.62 -8.08
N LEU A 137 14.23 5.62 -7.22
CA LEU A 137 12.88 5.13 -6.89
C LEU A 137 12.17 5.99 -5.85
N ASN A 138 12.92 6.66 -4.96
CA ASN A 138 12.36 7.68 -4.09
C ASN A 138 12.11 9.01 -4.83
N GLN A 139 12.53 9.16 -6.09
CA GLN A 139 12.15 10.29 -6.94
C GLN A 139 10.85 10.05 -7.72
N THR A 140 10.39 8.81 -7.88
CA THR A 140 9.04 8.51 -8.38
C THR A 140 7.98 8.45 -7.27
N VAL A 141 8.41 8.44 -5.99
CA VAL A 141 7.52 8.54 -4.81
C VAL A 141 7.94 9.68 -3.86
N GLN A 142 8.77 10.63 -4.32
CA GLN A 142 8.74 11.98 -3.77
C GLN A 142 7.57 12.68 -4.44
N GLN A 143 6.35 12.29 -4.05
CA GLN A 143 5.26 13.24 -4.10
C GLN A 143 5.75 14.42 -3.27
N THR A 144 6.07 15.54 -3.94
CA THR A 144 6.23 16.82 -3.25
C THR A 144 5.07 16.92 -2.27
N PRO A 145 5.34 17.04 -0.96
CA PRO A 145 4.27 17.07 0.03
C PRO A 145 3.23 18.07 -0.45
N ILE A 146 1.94 17.73 -0.41
CA ILE A 146 0.88 18.62 -0.93
C ILE A 146 1.00 20.02 -0.29
N SER A 147 1.47 20.08 0.95
CA SER A 147 1.81 21.32 1.66
C SER A 147 2.91 22.16 1.00
N GLU A 148 3.92 21.55 0.39
CA GLU A 148 5.00 22.25 -0.33
C GLU A 148 4.50 22.77 -1.68
N LEU A 149 3.71 21.97 -2.43
CA LEU A 149 3.08 22.45 -3.68
C LEU A 149 2.11 23.61 -3.42
N GLU A 150 1.35 23.56 -2.33
CA GLU A 150 0.47 24.65 -1.91
C GLU A 150 1.28 25.93 -1.60
N LYS A 151 2.36 25.82 -0.81
CA LYS A 151 3.26 26.95 -0.52
C LYS A 151 3.87 27.54 -1.78
N ASP A 152 4.37 26.70 -2.68
CA ASP A 152 4.94 27.12 -3.97
C ASP A 152 3.89 27.83 -4.83
N GLY A 153 2.66 27.29 -4.87
CA GLY A 153 1.54 27.91 -5.57
C GLY A 153 1.23 29.31 -5.03
N PHE A 154 1.18 29.46 -3.70
CA PHE A 154 0.94 30.76 -3.08
C PHE A 154 2.12 31.74 -3.25
N ALA A 155 3.36 31.26 -3.18
CA ALA A 155 4.54 32.10 -3.45
C ALA A 155 4.53 32.60 -4.90
N ALA A 156 4.17 31.75 -5.85
CA ALA A 156 4.02 32.12 -7.26
C ALA A 156 2.85 33.10 -7.49
N LEU A 157 1.72 32.93 -6.79
CA LEU A 157 0.61 33.89 -6.79
C LEU A 157 1.09 35.29 -6.37
N LEU A 158 1.81 35.39 -5.25
CA LEU A 158 2.33 36.66 -4.74
C LEU A 158 3.38 37.28 -5.68
N ALA A 159 4.18 36.44 -6.35
CA ALA A 159 5.11 36.86 -7.39
C ALA A 159 4.43 37.25 -8.71
N LYS A 160 3.09 37.16 -8.81
CA LYS A 160 2.31 37.39 -10.03
C LYS A 160 2.77 36.50 -11.20
N ASP A 161 3.21 35.28 -10.91
CA ASP A 161 3.64 34.27 -11.89
C ASP A 161 2.50 33.26 -12.12
N TYR A 162 1.67 33.55 -13.13
CA TYR A 162 0.49 32.73 -13.45
C TYR A 162 0.86 31.29 -13.82
N THR A 163 1.91 31.11 -14.62
CA THR A 163 2.32 29.79 -15.12
C THR A 163 2.74 28.90 -13.97
N LYS A 164 3.59 29.40 -13.05
CA LYS A 164 4.00 28.62 -11.88
C LYS A 164 2.84 28.40 -10.91
N ALA A 165 2.04 29.43 -10.61
CA ALA A 165 0.90 29.29 -9.70
C ALA A 165 -0.09 28.24 -10.21
N SER A 166 -0.51 28.33 -11.47
CA SER A 166 -1.46 27.39 -12.08
C SER A 166 -0.91 25.96 -12.10
N GLN A 167 0.38 25.77 -12.40
CA GLN A 167 1.02 24.46 -12.36
C GLN A 167 1.04 23.88 -10.95
N SER A 168 1.53 24.63 -9.95
CA SER A 168 1.61 24.15 -8.57
C SER A 168 0.25 23.77 -7.99
N PHE A 169 -0.79 24.57 -8.23
CA PHE A 169 -2.15 24.24 -7.77
C PHE A 169 -2.78 23.10 -8.58
N ALA A 170 -2.50 22.98 -9.88
CA ALA A 170 -2.97 21.85 -10.67
C ALA A 170 -2.33 20.52 -10.23
N ASP A 171 -1.05 20.54 -9.86
CA ASP A 171 -0.35 19.36 -9.36
C ASP A 171 -0.80 19.00 -7.93
N ALA A 172 -0.99 20.00 -7.06
CA ALA A 172 -1.60 19.78 -5.74
C ALA A 172 -3.01 19.19 -5.86
N TYR A 173 -3.83 19.68 -6.81
CA TYR A 173 -5.19 19.20 -7.06
C TYR A 173 -5.22 17.72 -7.46
N LYS A 174 -4.25 17.25 -8.27
CA LYS A 174 -4.15 15.84 -8.67
C LYS A 174 -3.86 14.92 -7.49
N LEU A 175 -3.11 15.40 -6.49
CA LEU A 175 -2.78 14.62 -5.30
C LEU A 175 -3.94 14.57 -4.31
N ASN A 176 -4.57 15.72 -4.02
CA ASN A 176 -5.76 15.79 -3.18
C ASN A 176 -6.55 17.08 -3.41
N PHE A 177 -7.67 17.00 -4.14
CA PHE A 177 -8.53 18.15 -4.44
C PHE A 177 -9.20 18.78 -3.21
N SER A 178 -9.37 18.01 -2.12
CA SER A 178 -10.03 18.45 -0.88
C SER A 178 -9.04 19.05 0.13
N TYR A 179 -7.75 19.10 -0.19
CA TYR A 179 -6.75 19.66 0.71
C TYR A 179 -6.85 21.19 0.72
N HIS A 180 -7.27 21.75 1.87
CA HIS A 180 -7.47 23.18 2.08
C HIS A 180 -8.33 23.82 0.96
N ASN A 181 -7.80 24.84 0.28
CA ASN A 181 -8.47 25.60 -0.76
C ASN A 181 -7.92 25.31 -2.17
N VAL A 182 -7.14 24.24 -2.33
CA VAL A 182 -6.46 23.90 -3.58
C VAL A 182 -7.44 23.77 -4.75
N GLY A 183 -8.60 23.14 -4.52
CA GLY A 183 -9.68 23.01 -5.51
C GLY A 183 -10.20 24.35 -6.01
N ASP A 184 -10.59 25.21 -5.09
CA ASP A 184 -11.19 26.51 -5.41
C ASP A 184 -10.19 27.46 -6.07
N ILE A 185 -8.93 27.45 -5.63
CA ILE A 185 -7.86 28.28 -6.22
C ILE A 185 -7.49 27.78 -7.61
N ASN A 186 -7.37 26.47 -7.81
CA ASN A 186 -7.10 25.89 -9.12
C ASN A 186 -8.23 26.23 -10.11
N GLN A 187 -9.49 26.17 -9.69
CA GLN A 187 -10.62 26.56 -10.54
C GLN A 187 -10.59 28.06 -10.84
N LEU A 188 -10.36 28.91 -9.84
CA LEU A 188 -10.27 30.36 -10.01
C LEU A 188 -9.19 30.75 -11.04
N LEU A 189 -8.01 30.09 -10.99
CA LEU A 189 -6.92 30.32 -11.94
C LEU A 189 -7.25 29.83 -13.35
N LYS A 190 -8.05 28.77 -13.48
CA LYS A 190 -8.54 28.30 -14.79
C LYS A 190 -9.56 29.26 -15.39
N ASP A 191 -10.47 29.79 -14.57
CA ASP A 191 -11.50 30.74 -15.02
C ASP A 191 -10.87 32.04 -15.58
N HIS A 192 -9.68 32.41 -15.11
CA HIS A 192 -8.94 33.59 -15.58
C HIS A 192 -7.82 33.27 -16.59
N ALA A 193 -7.67 32.01 -17.02
CA ALA A 193 -6.58 31.58 -17.89
C ALA A 193 -6.49 32.37 -19.19
N ASP A 194 -7.63 32.59 -19.86
CA ASP A 194 -7.68 33.35 -21.11
C ASP A 194 -7.29 34.81 -20.95
N GLN A 195 -7.60 35.41 -19.78
CA GLN A 195 -7.25 36.79 -19.49
C GLN A 195 -5.74 36.93 -19.27
N PHE A 196 -5.13 36.00 -18.53
CA PHE A 196 -3.68 35.94 -18.37
C PHE A 196 -2.95 35.66 -19.69
N ASN A 197 -3.46 34.74 -20.51
CA ASN A 197 -2.89 34.44 -21.83
C ASN A 197 -2.95 35.66 -22.77
N LYS A 198 -4.05 36.43 -22.73
CA LYS A 198 -4.19 37.67 -23.51
C LYS A 198 -3.28 38.80 -23.01
N ALA A 199 -3.13 38.93 -21.69
CA ALA A 199 -2.25 39.93 -21.09
C ALA A 199 -0.77 39.62 -21.37
N GLY A 200 -0.40 38.35 -21.46
CA GLY A 200 0.98 37.91 -21.73
C GLY A 200 1.94 38.47 -20.68
N LYS A 201 2.92 39.28 -21.13
CA LYS A 201 3.88 39.98 -20.25
C LYS A 201 3.53 41.46 -20.02
N ASP A 202 2.41 41.96 -20.56
CA ASP A 202 2.00 43.35 -20.38
C ASP A 202 1.39 43.54 -18.99
N SER A 203 2.13 44.20 -18.10
CA SER A 203 1.69 44.46 -16.73
C SER A 203 0.40 45.28 -16.67
N LYS A 204 0.16 46.19 -17.63
CA LYS A 204 -1.05 47.03 -17.64
C LYS A 204 -2.31 46.21 -17.88
N LEU A 205 -2.19 45.13 -18.64
CA LEU A 205 -3.28 44.18 -18.90
C LEU A 205 -3.39 43.12 -17.81
N ALA A 206 -2.27 42.72 -17.20
CA ALA A 206 -2.25 41.68 -16.17
C ALA A 206 -2.65 42.17 -14.77
N ASP A 207 -2.33 43.42 -14.41
CA ASP A 207 -2.59 43.95 -13.06
C ASP A 207 -4.08 43.96 -12.65
N PRO A 208 -5.03 44.33 -13.53
CA PRO A 208 -6.46 44.22 -13.21
C PRO A 208 -6.89 42.77 -12.94
N VAL A 209 -6.40 41.82 -13.74
CA VAL A 209 -6.70 40.38 -13.59
C VAL A 209 -6.15 39.86 -12.26
N TRP A 210 -4.90 40.22 -11.91
CA TRP A 210 -4.32 39.87 -10.61
C TRP A 210 -5.11 40.46 -9.44
N THR A 211 -5.57 41.70 -9.56
CA THR A 211 -6.40 42.35 -8.55
C THR A 211 -7.70 41.58 -8.32
N GLU A 212 -8.36 41.14 -9.40
CA GLU A 212 -9.58 40.33 -9.33
C GLU A 212 -9.31 38.98 -8.64
N VAL A 213 -8.24 38.28 -9.01
CA VAL A 213 -7.84 37.00 -8.39
C VAL A 213 -7.54 37.17 -6.89
N PHE A 214 -6.76 38.19 -6.50
CA PHE A 214 -6.47 38.45 -5.09
C PHE A 214 -7.72 38.80 -4.30
N CYS A 215 -8.62 39.59 -4.88
CA CYS A 215 -9.90 39.90 -4.24
C CYS A 215 -10.79 38.68 -4.08
N ALA A 216 -10.89 37.82 -5.09
CA ALA A 216 -11.65 36.58 -5.00
C ALA A 216 -11.10 35.67 -3.89
N ILE A 217 -9.78 35.53 -3.79
CA ILE A 217 -9.11 34.75 -2.72
C ILE A 217 -9.43 35.34 -1.34
N ALA A 218 -9.28 36.66 -1.18
CA ALA A 218 -9.51 37.34 0.09
C ALA A 218 -10.98 37.27 0.54
N GLN A 219 -11.92 37.50 -0.37
CA GLN A 219 -13.36 37.53 -0.10
C GLN A 219 -13.91 36.13 0.19
N ARG A 220 -13.48 35.11 -0.56
CA ARG A 220 -13.90 33.71 -0.38
C ARG A 220 -13.16 32.99 0.76
N LYS A 221 -12.29 33.70 1.49
CA LYS A 221 -11.48 33.17 2.61
C LYS A 221 -10.58 31.99 2.21
N LEU A 222 -10.09 31.97 0.96
CA LEU A 222 -9.22 30.92 0.43
C LEU A 222 -7.76 31.07 0.91
N THR A 223 -7.59 31.32 2.20
CA THR A 223 -6.31 31.70 2.85
C THR A 223 -5.74 30.61 3.76
N ILE A 224 -6.46 29.49 3.91
CA ILE A 224 -5.93 28.30 4.62
C ILE A 224 -4.69 27.83 3.85
N GLY A 225 -3.58 27.61 4.56
CA GLY A 225 -2.27 27.26 4.00
C GLY A 225 -1.33 28.45 3.78
N MET A 226 -1.83 29.69 3.84
CA MET A 226 -0.99 30.89 3.79
C MET A 226 -0.43 31.28 5.16
N THR A 227 0.73 31.92 5.17
CA THR A 227 1.26 32.60 6.37
C THR A 227 0.58 33.96 6.57
N ASP A 228 0.63 34.53 7.78
CA ASP A 228 0.03 35.85 8.07
C ASP A 228 0.56 36.96 7.16
N ASP A 229 1.85 36.92 6.81
CA ASP A 229 2.46 37.87 5.86
C ASP A 229 1.84 37.75 4.47
N MET A 230 1.69 36.52 3.97
CA MET A 230 1.09 36.25 2.66
C MET A 230 -0.37 36.72 2.62
N ILE A 231 -1.13 36.48 3.70
CA ILE A 231 -2.50 36.98 3.85
C ILE A 231 -2.52 38.52 3.81
N GLY A 232 -1.58 39.17 4.50
CA GLY A 232 -1.40 40.62 4.47
C GLY A 232 -1.14 41.15 3.05
N GLN A 233 -0.27 40.48 2.29
CA GLN A 233 0.01 40.84 0.89
C GLN A 233 -1.20 40.65 -0.03
N VAL A 234 -1.93 39.54 0.10
CA VAL A 234 -3.16 39.32 -0.69
C VAL A 234 -4.19 40.41 -0.41
N ARG A 235 -4.40 40.76 0.87
CA ARG A 235 -5.32 41.85 1.27
C ARG A 235 -4.85 43.20 0.74
N LYS A 236 -3.55 43.50 0.79
CA LYS A 236 -2.99 44.76 0.27
C LYS A 236 -3.21 44.91 -1.24
N ASN A 237 -3.21 43.79 -1.98
CA ASN A 237 -3.48 43.77 -3.41
C ASN A 237 -4.98 43.71 -3.76
N CYS A 238 -5.88 43.69 -2.78
CA CYS A 238 -7.32 43.81 -2.99
C CYS A 238 -7.85 45.12 -2.39
N PRO A 239 -8.00 46.20 -3.20
CA PRO A 239 -8.44 47.51 -2.70
C PRO A 239 -9.89 47.51 -2.20
N THR A 240 -10.70 46.53 -2.61
CA THR A 240 -12.11 46.39 -2.21
C THR A 240 -12.29 45.44 -1.02
N TYR A 241 -11.19 44.94 -0.43
CA TYR A 241 -11.29 44.07 0.74
C TYR A 241 -11.66 44.87 1.98
N ASP A 242 -12.92 44.77 2.40
CA ASP A 242 -13.39 45.27 3.69
C ASP A 242 -13.47 44.10 4.69
N PRO A 243 -12.57 44.04 5.70
CA PRO A 243 -12.62 43.01 6.73
C PRO A 243 -13.92 43.06 7.58
N GLY A 244 -14.61 44.20 7.62
CA GLY A 244 -15.85 44.41 8.37
C GLY A 244 -17.14 44.05 7.61
N ALA A 245 -17.12 44.03 6.28
CA ALA A 245 -18.30 43.71 5.47
C ALA A 245 -18.75 42.24 5.61
N ASN A 246 -17.80 41.32 5.87
CA ASN A 246 -18.08 39.89 5.91
C ASN A 246 -18.79 39.40 7.19
N THR A 247 -18.89 40.23 8.24
CA THR A 247 -19.74 39.93 9.41
C THR A 247 -21.21 40.25 9.16
N ALA A 248 -21.55 41.07 8.16
CA ALA A 248 -22.93 41.45 7.87
C ALA A 248 -23.63 40.50 6.87
N ALA A 249 -22.91 39.87 5.94
CA ALA A 249 -23.50 39.06 4.88
C ALA A 249 -23.81 37.60 5.27
N ALA A 250 -23.20 37.05 6.33
CA ALA A 250 -23.45 35.68 6.79
C ALA A 250 -24.84 35.49 7.44
N GLY A 251 -25.59 36.57 7.67
CA GLY A 251 -26.95 36.52 8.24
C GLY A 251 -28.10 36.61 7.21
N ALA A 252 -27.83 36.82 5.92
CA ALA A 252 -28.87 37.18 4.95
C ALA A 252 -29.01 36.22 3.74
N GLY A 253 -28.23 35.15 3.66
CA GLY A 253 -28.13 34.31 2.47
C GLY A 253 -28.42 32.83 2.71
N ASN A 254 -29.57 32.48 3.29
CA ASN A 254 -30.08 31.10 3.24
C ASN A 254 -31.61 31.04 3.34
N THR A 255 -32.28 31.80 2.47
CA THR A 255 -33.72 31.63 2.20
C THR A 255 -34.00 31.87 0.71
N ALA A 256 -33.64 30.91 -0.14
CA ALA A 256 -34.33 30.68 -1.41
C ALA A 256 -33.89 29.35 -2.04
N ALA A 257 -34.89 28.58 -2.50
CA ALA A 257 -34.82 27.40 -3.37
C ALA A 257 -34.84 25.98 -2.72
N ALA A 258 -35.84 25.73 -1.87
CA ALA A 258 -36.47 24.41 -1.79
C ALA A 258 -37.65 24.39 -2.77
N THR A 259 -37.38 24.01 -4.02
CA THR A 259 -38.42 23.72 -5.02
C THR A 259 -39.06 22.39 -4.65
N ASN A 260 -40.28 22.47 -4.14
CA ASN A 260 -41.07 21.35 -3.66
C ASN A 260 -41.60 20.54 -4.86
N SER A 261 -40.92 19.47 -5.24
CA SER A 261 -41.44 18.47 -6.18
C SER A 261 -42.37 17.53 -5.43
N SER A 262 -43.67 17.84 -5.47
CA SER A 262 -44.76 16.97 -5.04
C SER A 262 -44.84 15.73 -5.94
N ILE A 263 -44.26 14.62 -5.49
CA ILE A 263 -44.54 13.30 -6.04
C ILE A 263 -45.87 12.84 -5.46
N SER A 264 -46.91 12.91 -6.29
CA SER A 264 -48.22 12.27 -6.07
C SER A 264 -48.03 10.76 -6.06
N ASN A 265 -48.09 10.15 -4.88
CA ASN A 265 -48.07 8.69 -4.74
C ASN A 265 -49.51 8.18 -4.75
N SER A 266 -49.97 7.78 -5.94
CA SER A 266 -51.27 7.18 -6.19
C SER A 266 -51.19 5.67 -5.93
N ASN A 267 -51.37 5.24 -4.67
CA ASN A 267 -51.61 3.83 -4.38
C ASN A 267 -53.11 3.54 -4.46
N SER A 268 -53.52 3.05 -5.62
CA SER A 268 -54.78 2.37 -5.86
C SER A 268 -54.89 1.11 -4.99
N ALA A 269 -56.03 0.99 -4.32
CA ALA A 269 -56.55 -0.25 -3.78
C ALA A 269 -56.72 -1.31 -4.89
N VAL A 270 -56.24 -2.53 -4.64
CA VAL A 270 -56.73 -3.75 -5.32
C VAL A 270 -56.86 -4.87 -4.29
N ASN A 271 -58.12 -5.19 -3.99
CA ASN A 271 -58.70 -6.47 -3.58
C ASN A 271 -57.76 -7.68 -3.38
N LYS A 272 -57.79 -8.28 -2.19
CA LYS A 272 -58.62 -9.46 -1.86
C LYS A 272 -58.56 -9.78 -0.37
#